data_AF-A0A1Y3GAQ7-F1
#
_entry.id   AF-A0A1Y3GAQ7-F1
#
_cell.length_a   1.000
_cell.length_b   1.000
_cell.length_c   1.000
_cell.angle_alpha   90.00
_cell.angle_beta   90.00
_cell.angle_gamma   90.00
#
_symmetry.space_group_name_H-M   'P 1'
#
loop_
_entity.id
_entity.type
_entity.pdbx_description
1 polymer ?
#
loop_
_entity_poly.entity_id
_entity_poly.type
_entity_poly.pdbx_seq_one_letter_code
_entity_poly.pdbx_strand_id
1 'polypeptide(L)'
;MQPEKNNQKKPKNQKQNTENQNYRQPDLQQKGYTNKTCFRCQKKGFPVLQAGEKTAIIHLCPNCDHMWIINHQEQKIEEIPKELPHYKEIAKKLRQQYKEIL
;
A
#
# COMPACT_ATOMS: atom_id res chain seq x y z
N MET A 1 8.75 58.51 17.08
CA MET A 1 9.26 57.62 18.15
C MET A 1 9.16 56.16 17.67
N GLN A 2 9.85 55.24 18.34
CA GLN A 2 10.30 53.96 17.78
C GLN A 2 9.22 52.86 17.63
N PRO A 3 9.45 51.85 16.77
CA PRO A 3 8.62 50.65 16.63
C PRO A 3 9.07 49.48 17.54
N GLU A 4 8.15 48.56 17.88
CA GLU A 4 8.33 47.18 18.41
C GLU A 4 6.95 46.46 18.31
N LYS A 5 6.74 45.12 18.35
CA LYS A 5 7.52 43.86 18.27
C LYS A 5 6.52 42.80 17.71
N ASN A 6 6.78 42.04 16.64
CA ASN A 6 7.58 40.79 16.54
C ASN A 6 6.74 39.47 16.61
N ASN A 7 7.22 38.44 15.90
CA ASN A 7 6.99 36.98 16.05
C ASN A 7 5.74 36.26 15.49
N GLN A 8 5.95 35.70 14.29
CA GLN A 8 6.03 34.24 14.03
C GLN A 8 4.77 33.33 13.91
N LYS A 9 4.94 32.33 13.02
CA LYS A 9 4.28 31.00 12.93
C LYS A 9 2.87 30.87 12.29
N LYS A 10 2.88 30.71 10.97
CA LYS A 10 2.28 29.51 10.32
C LYS A 10 3.34 28.36 10.37
N PRO A 11 2.99 27.05 10.26
CA PRO A 11 1.78 26.52 9.63
C PRO A 11 1.02 25.41 10.39
N LYS A 12 -0.13 25.03 9.81
CA LYS A 12 -0.86 23.74 9.88
C LYS A 12 -0.21 22.63 10.73
N ASN A 13 -0.95 22.03 11.66
CA ASN A 13 -1.53 20.68 11.42
C ASN A 13 -2.53 20.16 12.49
N GLN A 14 -3.36 19.22 12.02
CA GLN A 14 -3.96 18.09 12.74
C GLN A 14 -5.03 18.26 13.85
N LYS A 15 -6.07 17.43 13.65
CA LYS A 15 -7.04 16.77 14.57
C LYS A 15 -8.47 17.31 14.42
N GLN A 16 -9.50 16.46 14.29
CA GLN A 16 -9.60 15.01 14.07
C GLN A 16 -10.71 14.75 13.03
N ASN A 17 -10.71 13.60 12.36
CA ASN A 17 -11.98 12.89 12.19
C ASN A 17 -11.76 11.37 12.17
N THR A 18 -12.15 10.73 13.27
CA THR A 18 -12.24 9.28 13.42
C THR A 18 -13.58 8.83 12.83
N GLU A 19 -13.57 8.45 11.55
CA GLU A 19 -14.74 7.83 10.92
C GLU A 19 -14.32 6.57 10.14
N ASN A 20 -14.76 5.43 10.67
CA ASN A 20 -15.03 4.16 10.01
C ASN A 20 -14.25 3.90 8.69
N GLN A 21 -12.94 3.70 8.79
CA GLN A 21 -12.10 3.38 7.63
C GLN A 21 -12.35 1.93 7.19
N ASN A 22 -13.37 1.78 6.33
CA ASN A 22 -13.44 0.69 5.37
C ASN A 22 -12.06 0.56 4.70
N TYR A 23 -11.38 -0.58 4.89
CA TYR A 23 -9.93 -0.76 4.68
C TYR A 23 -9.44 -0.57 3.21
N ARG A 24 -10.37 -0.20 2.32
CA ARG A 24 -10.22 0.09 0.89
C ARG A 24 -9.36 1.34 0.65
N GLN A 25 -8.04 1.17 0.77
CA GLN A 25 -7.02 2.13 0.36
C GLN A 25 -7.26 2.72 -1.05
N PRO A 26 -6.73 3.92 -1.36
CA PRO A 26 -6.96 4.57 -2.66
C PRO A 26 -6.41 3.72 -3.82
N ASP A 27 -7.16 3.72 -4.92
CA ASP A 27 -6.78 3.00 -6.13
C ASP A 27 -5.41 3.44 -6.65
N LEU A 28 -4.45 2.51 -6.70
CA LEU A 28 -3.10 2.81 -7.15
C LEU A 28 -3.01 3.03 -8.67
N GLN A 29 -4.01 2.62 -9.47
CA GLN A 29 -4.04 2.92 -10.91
C GLN A 29 -4.16 4.42 -11.18
N GLN A 30 -4.96 5.15 -10.40
CA GLN A 30 -5.11 6.61 -10.50
C GLN A 30 -3.81 7.38 -10.25
N LYS A 31 -2.80 6.73 -9.66
CA LYS A 31 -1.45 7.27 -9.44
C LYS A 31 -0.43 6.80 -10.49
N GLY A 32 -0.89 6.16 -11.57
CA GLY A 32 -0.06 5.68 -12.68
C GLY A 32 0.70 4.38 -12.40
N TYR A 33 0.42 3.67 -11.31
CA TYR A 33 1.12 2.42 -11.00
C TYR A 33 0.53 1.23 -11.75
N THR A 34 1.39 0.49 -12.44
CA THR A 34 0.99 -0.73 -13.16
C THR A 34 0.85 -1.91 -12.20
N ASN A 35 -0.09 -2.81 -12.53
CA ASN A 35 -0.38 -4.05 -11.80
C ASN A 35 0.87 -4.85 -11.35
N LYS A 36 1.94 -4.84 -12.14
CA LYS A 36 3.15 -5.66 -11.92
C LYS A 36 4.28 -4.91 -11.19
N THR A 37 4.10 -3.66 -10.76
CA THR A 37 5.18 -2.83 -10.19
C THR A 37 4.88 -2.40 -8.76
N CYS A 38 5.84 -2.65 -7.85
CA CYS A 38 5.75 -2.21 -6.47
C CYS A 38 5.89 -0.68 -6.38
N PHE A 39 4.84 0.04 -6.00
CA PHE A 39 4.90 1.50 -5.90
C PHE A 39 5.95 2.01 -4.89
N ARG A 40 6.24 1.24 -3.83
CA ARG A 40 7.17 1.61 -2.76
C ARG A 40 8.66 1.59 -3.16
N CYS A 41 9.07 0.73 -4.09
CA CYS A 41 10.49 0.59 -4.48
C CYS A 41 10.72 0.42 -5.99
N GLN A 42 9.67 0.55 -6.81
CA GLN A 42 9.67 0.48 -8.27
C GLN A 42 10.26 -0.82 -8.86
N LYS A 43 10.39 -1.88 -8.04
CA LYS A 43 10.75 -3.23 -8.50
C LYS A 43 9.50 -4.02 -8.89
N LYS A 44 9.69 -5.00 -9.78
CA LYS A 44 8.64 -5.95 -10.17
C LYS A 44 8.07 -6.68 -8.95
N GLY A 45 6.74 -6.80 -8.89
CA GLY A 45 6.03 -7.68 -7.97
C GLY A 45 5.50 -8.90 -8.69
N PHE A 46 5.41 -10.01 -7.97
CA PHE A 46 5.00 -11.30 -8.50
C PHE A 46 3.68 -11.73 -7.88
N PRO A 47 2.75 -12.34 -8.65
CA PRO A 47 1.52 -12.88 -8.11
C PRO A 47 1.85 -14.07 -7.20
N VAL A 48 1.37 -14.05 -5.96
CA VAL A 48 1.65 -15.07 -4.94
C VAL A 48 0.39 -15.69 -4.35
N LEU A 49 -0.77 -15.05 -4.47
CA LEU A 49 -2.07 -15.65 -4.14
C LEU A 49 -3.13 -15.18 -5.14
N GLN A 50 -4.16 -16.00 -5.30
CA GLN A 50 -5.34 -15.71 -6.10
C GLN A 50 -6.58 -16.02 -5.26
N ALA A 51 -7.54 -15.12 -5.24
CA ALA A 51 -8.82 -15.27 -4.54
C ALA A 51 -9.99 -15.05 -5.50
N GLY A 52 -11.10 -15.75 -5.23
CA GLY A 52 -12.21 -15.90 -6.18
C GLY A 52 -11.79 -16.61 -7.47
N GLU A 53 -12.70 -16.64 -8.45
CA GLU A 53 -12.46 -17.19 -9.79
C GLU A 53 -11.57 -16.26 -10.63
N LYS A 54 -10.32 -16.07 -10.18
CA LYS A 54 -9.35 -15.10 -10.73
C LYS A 54 -9.76 -13.62 -10.57
N THR A 55 -10.75 -13.33 -9.72
CA THR A 55 -11.24 -11.96 -9.51
C THR A 55 -10.27 -11.08 -8.73
N ALA A 56 -9.52 -11.63 -7.77
CA ALA A 56 -8.50 -10.91 -7.02
C ALA A 56 -7.14 -11.61 -7.05
N ILE A 57 -6.08 -10.89 -7.44
CA ILE A 57 -4.70 -11.40 -7.45
C ILE A 57 -3.86 -10.60 -6.46
N ILE A 58 -3.21 -11.28 -5.52
CA ILE A 58 -2.30 -10.68 -4.55
C ILE A 58 -0.88 -10.76 -5.10
N HIS A 59 -0.22 -9.61 -5.23
CA HIS A 59 1.18 -9.50 -5.58
C HIS A 59 2.04 -9.25 -4.34
N LEU A 60 3.25 -9.81 -4.35
CA LEU A 60 4.32 -9.55 -3.37
C LEU A 60 5.55 -8.97 -4.09
N CYS A 61 6.16 -7.95 -3.50
CA CYS A 61 7.47 -7.45 -3.91
C CYS A 61 8.59 -8.16 -3.14
N PRO A 62 9.49 -8.91 -3.80
CA PRO A 62 10.59 -9.61 -3.11
C PRO A 62 11.63 -8.66 -2.51
N ASN A 63 11.69 -7.40 -2.95
CA ASN A 63 12.70 -6.46 -2.47
C ASN A 63 12.33 -5.80 -1.13
N CYS A 64 11.05 -5.54 -0.87
CA CYS A 64 10.61 -4.76 0.29
C CYS A 64 9.41 -5.37 1.04
N ASP A 65 9.04 -6.61 0.72
CA ASP A 65 7.93 -7.37 1.30
C ASP A 65 6.62 -6.54 1.34
N HIS A 66 6.39 -5.75 0.30
CA HIS A 66 5.15 -4.99 0.09
C HIS A 66 4.17 -5.84 -0.69
N MET A 67 2.94 -5.91 -0.22
CA MET A 67 1.84 -6.67 -0.83
C MET A 67 0.69 -5.76 -1.25
N TRP A 68 0.12 -6.03 -2.43
CA TRP A 68 -1.06 -5.34 -2.95
C TRP A 68 -2.00 -6.33 -3.64
N ILE A 69 -3.28 -6.01 -3.64
CA ILE A 69 -4.34 -6.78 -4.30
C ILE A 69 -4.73 -6.07 -5.59
N ILE A 70 -5.01 -6.86 -6.61
CA ILE A 70 -5.52 -6.41 -7.90
C ILE A 70 -6.88 -7.05 -8.08
N ASN A 71 -7.93 -6.27 -7.86
CA ASN A 71 -9.30 -6.72 -8.08
C ASN A 71 -9.65 -6.46 -9.55
N HIS A 72 -9.68 -7.51 -10.35
CA HIS A 72 -10.04 -7.46 -11.76
C HIS A 72 -11.54 -7.19 -11.99
N GLN A 73 -12.39 -7.54 -11.01
CA GLN A 73 -13.84 -7.30 -11.07
C GLN A 73 -14.17 -5.82 -10.79
N GLU A 74 -13.53 -5.22 -9.78
CA GLU A 74 -13.68 -3.78 -9.47
C GLU A 74 -12.65 -2.89 -10.21
N GLN A 75 -11.83 -3.48 -11.10
CA GLN A 75 -10.71 -2.85 -11.81
C GLN A 75 -9.75 -2.02 -10.92
N LYS A 76 -9.60 -2.39 -9.65
CA LYS A 76 -8.92 -1.60 -8.62
C LYS A 76 -7.60 -2.23 -8.17
N ILE A 77 -6.60 -1.41 -7.82
CA ILE A 77 -5.40 -1.86 -7.09
C ILE A 77 -5.40 -1.30 -5.67
N GLU A 78 -5.27 -2.16 -4.67
CA GLU A 78 -5.33 -1.81 -3.24
C GLU A 78 -4.06 -2.29 -2.49
N GLU A 79 -3.43 -1.44 -1.68
CA GLU A 79 -2.33 -1.86 -0.79
C GLU A 79 -2.87 -2.74 0.34
N ILE A 80 -2.15 -3.81 0.69
CA ILE A 80 -2.34 -4.54 1.95
C ILE A 80 -1.45 -3.84 3.02
N PRO A 81 -2.03 -3.24 4.07
CA PRO A 81 -1.25 -2.50 5.07
C PRO A 81 -0.35 -3.40 5.91
N LYS A 82 0.88 -2.94 6.18
CA LYS A 82 1.88 -3.67 6.98
C LYS A 82 1.52 -3.82 8.46
N GLU A 83 0.51 -3.08 8.91
CA GLU A 83 -0.01 -3.05 10.28
C GLU A 83 -0.99 -4.19 10.57
N LEU A 84 -1.44 -4.92 9.55
CA LEU A 84 -2.31 -6.09 9.73
C LEU A 84 -1.62 -7.17 10.58
N PRO A 85 -2.37 -7.85 11.48
CA PRO A 85 -1.84 -8.99 12.22
C PRO A 85 -1.30 -10.06 11.28
N HIS A 86 -0.21 -10.70 11.67
CA HIS A 86 0.51 -11.72 10.88
C HIS A 86 1.07 -11.28 9.52
N TYR A 87 1.00 -9.99 9.12
CA TYR A 87 1.51 -9.51 7.81
C TYR A 87 2.94 -9.97 7.52
N LYS A 88 3.85 -9.80 8.48
CA LYS A 88 5.27 -10.19 8.35
C LYS A 88 5.43 -11.72 8.21
N GLU A 89 4.61 -12.50 8.90
CA GLU A 89 4.65 -13.96 8.83
C GLU A 89 4.09 -14.47 7.50
N ILE A 90 3.00 -13.88 7.01
CA ILE A 90 2.40 -14.16 5.71
C ILE A 90 3.41 -13.82 4.60
N ALA A 91 3.98 -12.62 4.60
CA ALA A 91 4.99 -12.21 3.62
C ALA A 91 6.22 -13.15 3.64
N LYS A 92 6.69 -13.56 4.82
CA LYS A 92 7.79 -14.53 4.97
C LYS A 92 7.42 -15.91 4.41
N LYS A 93 6.23 -16.45 4.74
CA LYS A 93 5.74 -17.74 4.23
C LYS A 93 5.59 -17.72 2.71
N LEU A 94 4.98 -16.68 2.14
CA LEU A 94 4.86 -16.49 0.70
C LEU A 94 6.24 -16.39 0.04
N ARG A 95 7.19 -15.66 0.63
CA ARG A 95 8.56 -15.58 0.12
C ARG A 95 9.33 -16.92 0.18
N GLN A 96 9.00 -17.79 1.13
CA GLN A 96 9.55 -19.16 1.20
C GLN A 96 8.88 -20.10 0.20
N GLN A 97 7.58 -19.98 -0.02
CA GLN A 97 6.79 -20.82 -0.94
C GLN A 97 7.04 -20.47 -2.42
N TYR A 98 7.24 -19.19 -2.74
CA TYR A 98 7.46 -18.69 -4.10
C TYR A 98 8.94 -18.39 -4.39
N LYS A 99 9.85 -18.97 -3.61
CA LYS A 99 11.30 -18.67 -3.61
C LYS A 99 12.04 -19.02 -4.90
N GLU A 100 11.43 -19.84 -5.75
CA GLU A 100 11.93 -20.22 -7.09
C GLU A 100 11.47 -19.25 -8.20
N ILE A 101 10.51 -18.37 -7.90
CA ILE A 101 9.86 -17.44 -8.84
C ILE A 101 10.21 -15.97 -8.53
N LEU A 102 10.63 -15.69 -7.28
CA LEU A 102 10.91 -14.37 -6.70
C LEU A 102 12.39 -13.94 -6.78
#